data_AF-A0A2G5IYI9-F1
#
_entry.id   AF-A0A2G5IYI9-F1
#
_cell.length_a   1.000
_cell.length_b   1.000
_cell.length_c   1.000
_cell.angle_alpha   90.00
_cell.angle_beta   90.00
_cell.angle_gamma   90.00
#
_symmetry.space_group_name_H-M   'P 1'
#
loop_
_entity.id
_entity.type
_entity.pdbx_description
1 polymer ?
#
loop_
_entity_poly.entity_id
_entity_poly.type
_entity_poly.pdbx_seq_one_letter_code
_entity_poly.pdbx_strand_id
1 'polypeptide(L)'
;MENLAHYWKSLPAESPLRLRYAPPDEVDARYWVALLAVAAGIAFMTSGGILLGLLVAVGGLVYGAVMHAGVERYQAALADWQRAQICLACTGRF
;
A
#
# COMPACT_ATOMS: atom_id res chain seq x y z
N MET A 1 13.09 -17.51 20.33
CA MET A 1 12.34 -16.44 19.64
C MET A 1 12.76 -16.50 18.19
N GLU A 2 11.81 -16.45 17.26
CA GLU A 2 12.10 -16.60 15.83
C GLU A 2 11.55 -15.41 15.03
N ASN A 3 12.22 -15.04 13.94
CA ASN A 3 11.75 -13.97 13.08
C ASN A 3 10.46 -14.42 12.37
N LEU A 4 9.41 -13.60 12.49
CA LEU A 4 8.09 -13.88 11.93
C LEU A 4 8.14 -14.11 10.40
N ALA A 5 8.93 -13.32 9.68
CA ALA A 5 9.03 -13.41 8.23
C ALA A 5 9.76 -14.70 7.78
N HIS A 6 10.77 -15.12 8.54
CA HIS A 6 11.45 -16.38 8.28
C HIS A 6 10.53 -17.58 8.57
N TYR A 7 9.84 -17.55 9.71
CA TYR A 7 8.86 -18.58 10.06
C TYR A 7 7.71 -18.67 9.05
N TRP A 8 7.19 -17.53 8.58
CA TRP A 8 6.13 -17.55 7.58
C TRP A 8 6.59 -18.16 6.24
N LYS A 9 7.84 -17.89 5.82
CA LYS A 9 8.42 -18.46 4.61
C LYS A 9 8.69 -19.97 4.72
N SER A 10 8.99 -20.47 5.92
CA SER A 10 9.23 -21.90 6.15
C SER A 10 7.93 -22.71 6.28
N LEU A 11 6.78 -22.07 6.48
CA LEU A 11 5.49 -22.76 6.56
C LEU A 11 5.07 -23.34 5.20
N PRO A 12 4.59 -24.60 5.15
CA PRO A 12 4.01 -25.17 3.94
C PRO A 12 2.75 -24.40 3.51
N ALA A 13 2.47 -24.40 2.21
CA ALA A 13 1.37 -23.60 1.62
C ALA A 13 0.00 -23.95 2.20
N GLU A 14 -0.18 -25.20 2.64
CA GLU A 14 -1.42 -25.75 3.20
C GLU A 14 -1.62 -25.42 4.69
N SER A 15 -0.60 -24.86 5.36
CA SER A 15 -0.66 -24.62 6.80
C SER A 15 -1.66 -23.51 7.15
N PRO A 16 -2.60 -23.74 8.09
CA PRO A 16 -3.54 -22.71 8.54
C PRO A 16 -2.85 -21.53 9.24
N LEU A 17 -1.62 -21.73 9.73
CA LEU A 17 -0.80 -20.68 10.35
C LEU A 17 -0.30 -19.66 9.32
N ARG A 18 -0.26 -20.02 8.03
CA ARG A 18 0.20 -19.15 6.96
C ARG A 18 -0.76 -17.97 6.74
N LEU A 19 -2.07 -18.19 6.92
CA LEU A 19 -3.09 -17.12 6.91
C LEU A 19 -2.97 -16.24 8.16
N ARG A 20 -2.79 -16.86 9.33
CA ARG A 20 -2.71 -16.14 10.62
C ARG A 20 -1.49 -15.21 10.73
N TYR A 21 -0.38 -15.62 10.11
CA TYR A 21 0.89 -14.90 10.15
C TYR A 21 1.22 -14.17 8.84
N ALA A 22 0.26 -14.06 7.92
CA ALA A 22 0.45 -13.42 6.63
C ALA A 22 1.01 -12.00 6.75
N PRO A 23 1.82 -11.56 5.76
CA PRO A 23 2.18 -10.15 5.62
C PRO A 23 0.92 -9.29 5.41
N PRO A 24 0.99 -7.99 5.70
CA PRO A 24 -0.11 -7.07 5.39
C PRO A 24 -0.43 -7.09 3.90
N ASP A 25 -1.71 -6.91 3.56
CA ASP A 25 -2.17 -6.89 2.17
C ASP A 25 -1.47 -5.77 1.38
N GLU A 26 -0.93 -6.13 0.21
CA GLU A 26 -0.33 -5.16 -0.71
C GLU A 26 -1.38 -4.11 -1.11
N VAL A 27 -1.00 -2.84 -0.97
CA VAL A 27 -1.83 -1.75 -1.50
C VAL A 27 -1.72 -1.83 -3.02
N ASP A 28 -2.82 -2.20 -3.68
CA ASP A 28 -2.97 -2.14 -5.13
C ASP A 28 -2.99 -0.67 -5.57
N ALA A 29 -1.80 -0.07 -5.59
CA ALA A 29 -1.59 1.31 -5.99
C ALA A 29 -1.82 1.39 -7.50
N ARG A 30 -3.06 1.71 -7.86
CA ARG A 30 -3.52 1.87 -9.25
C ARG A 30 -2.97 3.17 -9.85
N TYR A 31 -1.68 3.17 -10.19
CA TYR A 31 -0.96 4.31 -10.80
C TYR A 31 -1.53 4.72 -12.17
N TRP A 32 -2.30 3.87 -12.85
CA TRP A 32 -3.00 4.23 -14.08
C TRP A 32 -3.97 5.41 -13.90
N VAL A 33 -4.51 5.59 -12.69
CA VAL A 33 -5.40 6.72 -12.36
C VAL A 33 -4.62 8.04 -12.36
N ALA A 34 -3.37 8.03 -11.91
CA ALA A 34 -2.50 9.20 -11.99
C ALA A 34 -2.18 9.57 -13.45
N LEU A 35 -1.96 8.58 -14.32
CA LEU A 35 -1.77 8.79 -15.76
C LEU A 35 -3.02 9.41 -16.42
N LEU A 36 -4.21 8.91 -16.09
CA LEU A 36 -5.46 9.51 -16.59
C LEU A 36 -5.69 10.93 -16.07
N ALA A 37 -5.36 11.21 -14.82
CA ALA A 37 -5.47 12.56 -14.26
C ALA A 37 -4.58 13.56 -15.01
N VAL A 38 -3.34 13.16 -15.34
CA VAL A 38 -2.42 13.98 -16.14
C VAL A 38 -2.97 14.20 -17.56
N ALA A 39 -3.44 13.14 -18.22
CA ALA A 39 -4.03 13.24 -19.55
C ALA A 39 -5.27 14.15 -19.59
N ALA A 40 -6.14 14.04 -18.58
CA ALA A 40 -7.31 14.91 -18.43
C ALA A 40 -6.90 16.37 -18.19
N GLY A 41 -5.89 16.64 -17.35
CA GLY A 41 -5.39 17.99 -17.10
C GLY A 41 -4.86 18.67 -18.37
N ILE A 42 -4.12 17.94 -19.20
CA ILE A 42 -3.63 18.43 -20.51
C ILE A 42 -4.81 18.75 -21.44
N ALA A 43 -5.81 17.87 -21.50
CA ALA A 43 -7.00 18.08 -22.32
C ALA A 43 -7.79 19.35 -21.91
N PHE A 44 -7.93 19.62 -20.61
CA PHE A 44 -8.63 20.83 -20.14
C PHE A 44 -7.85 22.13 -20.31
N MET A 45 -6.51 22.09 -20.22
CA MET A 45 -5.68 23.27 -20.49
C MET A 45 -5.78 23.72 -21.95
N THR A 46 -5.87 22.78 -22.90
CA THR A 46 -5.95 23.09 -24.33
C THR A 46 -7.30 23.64 -24.76
N SER A 47 -8.37 23.44 -23.97
CA SER A 47 -9.73 23.92 -24.29
C SER A 47 -10.06 25.32 -23.72
N GLY A 48 -9.10 26.02 -23.12
CA GLY A 48 -9.33 27.35 -22.51
C GLY A 48 -10.05 27.32 -21.15
N GLY A 49 -10.31 26.13 -20.61
CA GLY A 49 -11.01 25.92 -19.34
C GLY A 49 -10.07 25.97 -18.15
N ILE A 50 -9.51 27.14 -17.82
CA ILE A 50 -8.54 27.31 -16.72
C ILE A 50 -9.09 26.80 -15.38
N LEU A 51 -10.36 27.07 -15.06
CA LEU A 51 -11.02 26.60 -13.84
C LEU A 51 -11.18 25.07 -13.79
N LEU A 52 -11.48 24.43 -14.93
CA LEU A 52 -11.58 22.98 -15.01
C LEU A 52 -10.21 22.31 -14.89
N GLY A 53 -9.17 22.91 -15.52
CA GLY A 53 -7.79 22.48 -15.34
C GLY A 53 -7.34 22.56 -13.87
N LEU A 54 -7.72 23.63 -13.16
CA LEU A 54 -7.44 23.77 -11.73
C LEU A 54 -8.13 22.69 -10.88
N LEU A 55 -9.40 22.39 -11.15
CA LEU A 55 -10.13 21.32 -10.46
C LEU A 55 -9.50 19.94 -10.67
N VAL A 56 -9.06 19.65 -11.89
CA VAL A 56 -8.36 18.38 -12.19
C VAL A 56 -7.00 18.32 -11.51
N ALA A 57 -6.24 19.42 -11.49
CA ALA A 57 -4.96 19.48 -10.79
C ALA A 57 -5.12 19.26 -9.28
N VAL A 58 -6.12 19.92 -8.66
CA VAL A 58 -6.44 19.72 -7.23
C VAL A 58 -6.91 18.28 -6.98
N GLY A 59 -7.78 17.74 -7.84
CA GLY A 59 -8.23 16.35 -7.73
C GLY A 59 -7.07 15.34 -7.85
N GLY A 60 -6.14 15.58 -8.77
CA GLY A 60 -4.92 14.78 -8.93
C GLY A 60 -3.99 14.85 -7.72
N LEU A 61 -3.83 16.04 -7.13
CA LEU A 61 -3.04 16.23 -5.91
C LEU A 61 -3.66 15.50 -4.72
N VAL A 62 -4.98 15.61 -4.52
CA VAL A 62 -5.68 14.93 -3.43
C VAL A 62 -5.59 13.42 -3.59
N TYR A 63 -5.85 12.90 -4.79
CA TYR A 63 -5.75 11.46 -5.07
C TYR A 63 -4.32 10.94 -4.87
N GLY A 64 -3.33 11.67 -5.38
CA GLY A 64 -1.91 11.36 -5.20
C GLY A 64 -1.51 11.32 -3.72
N ALA A 65 -1.95 12.30 -2.93
CA ALA A 65 -1.68 12.35 -1.49
C ALA A 65 -2.32 11.17 -0.73
N VAL A 66 -3.56 10.80 -1.06
CA VAL A 66 -4.24 9.65 -0.43
C VAL A 66 -3.52 8.34 -0.75
N MET A 67 -3.13 8.14 -2.01
CA MET A 67 -2.39 6.94 -2.41
C MET A 67 -1.00 6.90 -1.77
N HIS A 68 -0.31 8.03 -1.70
CA HIS A 68 1.00 8.13 -1.05
C HIS A 68 0.92 7.77 0.44
N ALA A 69 -0.06 8.32 1.17
CA ALA A 69 -0.28 7.98 2.57
C ALA A 69 -0.65 6.49 2.77
N GLY A 70 -1.39 5.89 1.82
CA GLY A 70 -1.69 4.46 1.84
C GLY A 70 -0.43 3.59 1.70
N VAL A 71 0.44 3.94 0.75
CA VAL A 71 1.72 3.26 0.54
C VAL A 71 2.65 3.41 1.74
N GLU A 72 2.76 4.61 2.33
CA GLU A 72 3.57 4.83 3.53
C GLU A 72 3.10 3.97 4.72
N ARG A 73 1.77 3.92 4.95
CA ARG A 73 1.19 3.07 6.01
C ARG A 73 1.47 1.60 5.76
N TYR A 74 1.37 1.15 4.51
CA TYR A 74 1.72 -0.23 4.14
C TYR A 74 3.20 -0.53 4.39
N GLN A 75 4.10 0.35 3.96
CA GLN A 75 5.53 0.19 4.17
C GLN A 75 5.89 0.15 5.66
N ALA A 76 5.26 1.00 6.47
CA ALA A 76 5.43 0.97 7.92
C ALA A 76 4.95 -0.37 8.52
N ALA A 77 3.73 -0.81 8.18
CA ALA A 77 3.19 -2.08 8.66
C ALA A 77 4.02 -3.29 8.21
N LEU A 78 4.55 -3.27 6.98
CA LEU A 78 5.43 -4.31 6.46
C LEU A 78 6.78 -4.30 7.19
N ALA A 79 7.35 -3.12 7.43
CA ALA A 79 8.61 -2.99 8.16
C ALA A 79 8.48 -3.44 9.62
N ASP A 80 7.32 -3.22 10.25
CA ASP A 80 7.02 -3.72 11.59
C ASP A 80 6.84 -5.24 11.57
N TRP A 81 6.10 -5.78 10.59
CA TRP A 81 5.94 -7.22 10.40
C TRP A 81 7.28 -7.95 10.16
N GLN A 82 8.18 -7.36 9.37
CA GLN A 82 9.52 -7.91 9.11
C GLN A 82 10.40 -7.96 10.37
N ARG A 83 10.20 -7.00 11.29
CA ARG A 83 10.93 -6.90 12.55
C ARG A 83 10.29 -7.70 13.68
N ALA A 84 9.01 -8.05 13.56
CA ALA A 84 8.28 -8.80 14.57
C ALA A 84 8.92 -10.17 14.86
N GLN A 85 8.95 -10.53 16.13
CA GLN A 85 9.41 -11.84 16.58
C GLN A 85 8.23 -12.64 17.13
N ILE A 86 8.27 -13.95 16.90
CA ILE A 86 7.31 -14.89 17.48
C ILE A 86 7.99 -15.75 18.54
N CYS A 87 7.26 -15.99 19.62
CA CYS A 87 7.57 -17.07 20.53
C CYS A 87 6.67 -18.27 20.18
N LEU A 88 7.25 -19.41 19.83
CA LEU A 88 6.49 -20.63 19.56
C LEU A 88 6.09 -21.35 20.86
N ALA A 89 6.80 -21.08 21.97
CA ALA A 89 6.53 -21.64 23.30
C ALA A 89 5.52 -20.82 24.11
N CYS A 90 5.37 -19.52 23.80
CA CYS A 90 4.42 -18.62 24.43
C CYS A 90 3.56 -18.05 23.30
N THR A 91 2.28 -18.38 23.26
CA THR A 91 1.33 -18.06 22.18
C THR A 91 1.04 -16.55 22.01
N GLY A 92 2.06 -15.70 21.90
CA GLY A 92 1.99 -14.25 21.77
C GLY A 92 3.04 -13.69 20.78
N ARG A 93 2.63 -12.68 20.01
CA ARG A 93 3.49 -11.82 19.17
C ARG A 93 4.02 -10.67 20.03
N PHE A 94 5.29 -10.30 19.86
CA PHE A 94 5.91 -9.14 20.52
C PHE A 94 6.56 -8.24 19.47
#